data_AF-A0A800BNQ5-F1
#
_entry.id   AF-A0A800BNQ5-F1
#
_cell.length_a   1.000
_cell.length_b   1.000
_cell.length_c   1.000
_cell.angle_alpha   90.00
_cell.angle_beta   90.00
_cell.angle_gamma   90.00
#
_symmetry.space_group_name_H-M   'P 1'
#
loop_
_entity.id
_entity.type
_entity.pdbx_description
1 polymer ?
#
loop_
_entity_poly.entity_id
_entity_poly.type
_entity_poly.pdbx_seq_one_letter_code
_entity_poly.pdbx_strand_id
1 'polypeptide(L)' 'MATLWYALFKGELCRIRQTREDRLVCEVWRDGSWVKGPNFAEVDFTGRMIMEDQAKEWIKARFREKRIKSSTPEKPILRG' A
#
# COMPACT_ATOMS: atom_id res chain seq x y z
N MET A 1 -4.10 9.33 -10.38
CA MET A 1 -2.95 8.60 -9.82
C MET A 1 -3.19 7.11 -10.05
N ALA A 2 -2.74 6.60 -11.19
CA ALA A 2 -2.86 5.18 -11.53
C ALA A 2 -1.65 4.42 -10.96
N THR A 3 -1.89 3.19 -10.49
CA THR A 3 -0.80 2.25 -10.21
C THR A 3 -0.35 1.65 -11.53
N LEU A 4 0.95 1.71 -11.82
CA LEU A 4 1.53 1.14 -13.03
C LEU A 4 1.86 -0.33 -12.83
N TRP A 5 2.58 -0.65 -11.75
CA TRP A 5 2.93 -2.03 -11.41
C TRP A 5 3.15 -2.22 -9.91
N TYR A 6 3.11 -3.50 -9.50
CA TYR A 6 3.44 -3.96 -8.17
C TYR A 6 4.72 -4.79 -8.22
N ALA A 7 5.46 -4.80 -7.12
CA ALA A 7 6.67 -5.60 -7.03
C ALA A 7 6.99 -5.97 -5.58
N LEU A 8 7.71 -7.08 -5.40
CA LEU A 8 8.20 -7.50 -4.09
C LEU A 8 9.68 -7.17 -3.96
N PHE A 9 10.02 -6.40 -2.93
CA PHE A 9 11.38 -5.97 -2.64
C PHE A 9 11.73 -6.26 -1.19
N LYS A 10 12.78 -7.06 -0.96
CA LYS A 10 13.22 -7.49 0.39
C LYS A 10 12.08 -8.06 1.25
N GLY A 11 11.11 -8.71 0.62
CA GLY A 11 9.94 -9.27 1.31
C GLY A 11 8.87 -8.25 1.70
N GLU A 12 8.95 -7.01 1.20
CA GLU A 12 7.93 -5.98 1.31
C GLU A 12 7.22 -5.78 -0.04
N LEU A 13 5.93 -5.43 0.01
CA LEU A 13 5.16 -5.12 -1.19
C LEU A 13 5.31 -3.64 -1.57
N CYS A 14 5.81 -3.40 -2.76
CA CYS A 14 5.94 -2.08 -3.36
C CYS A 14 4.91 -1.90 -4.49
N ARG A 15 4.45 -0.66 -4.67
CA ARG A 15 3.68 -0.24 -5.84
C ARG A 15 4.30 1.01 -6.43
N ILE A 16 4.27 1.10 -7.75
CA ILE A 16 4.78 2.26 -8.48
C ILE A 16 3.57 2.97 -9.07
N ARG A 17 3.49 4.28 -8.82
CA ARG A 17 2.38 5.11 -9.29
C ARG A 17 2.91 6.30 -10.07
N GLN A 18 2.14 6.69 -11.08
CA GLN A 18 2.36 7.95 -11.79
C GLN A 18 1.51 9.05 -11.14
N THR A 19 2.18 10.15 -10.76
CA THR A 19 1.51 11.36 -10.30
C THR A 19 0.95 12.16 -11.48
N ARG A 20 0.17 13.21 -11.20
CA ARG A 20 -0.34 14.11 -12.24
C ARG A 20 0.75 14.97 -12.90
N GLU A 21 1.91 15.07 -12.26
CA GLU A 21 3.07 15.83 -12.74
C GLU A 21 4.07 14.93 -13.51
N ASP A 22 3.60 13.79 -14.02
CA ASP A 22 4.42 12.81 -14.73
C ASP A 22 5.58 12.21 -13.91
N ARG A 23 5.51 12.29 -12.57
CA ARG A 23 6.53 11.71 -11.69
C ARG A 23 6.16 10.30 -11.29
N LEU A 24 7.15 9.40 -11.29
CA LEU A 24 7.03 8.08 -10.72
C LEU A 24 7.30 8.13 -9.22
N VAL A 25 6.39 7.56 -8.44
CA VAL A 25 6.52 7.44 -6.99
C VAL A 25 6.45 5.98 -6.59
N CYS A 26 7.45 5.54 -5.83
CA CYS A 26 7.41 4.28 -5.12
C CYS A 26 6.67 4.44 -3.81
N GLU A 27 5.73 3.54 -3.54
CA GLU A 27 5.17 3.34 -2.21
C GLU A 27 5.41 1.89 -1.77
N VAL A 28 5.70 1.70 -0.49
CA VAL A 28 5.81 0.38 0.14
C VAL A 28 4.64 0.19 1.10
N TRP A 29 4.11 -1.03 1.16
CA TRP A 29 3.03 -1.39 2.07
C TRP A 29 3.60 -1.73 3.44
N ARG A 30 3.25 -0.93 4.45
CA ARG A 30 3.64 -1.13 5.85
C ARG A 30 2.45 -0.87 6.76
N ASP A 31 2.24 -1.75 7.74
CA ASP A 31 1.18 -1.65 8.76
C ASP A 31 -0.25 -1.42 8.20
N GLY A 32 -0.55 -1.92 7.00
CA GLY A 32 -1.86 -1.72 6.38
C GLY A 32 -2.06 -0.37 5.68
N SER A 33 -0.98 0.39 5.47
CA SER A 33 -0.99 1.63 4.70
C SER A 33 0.14 1.63 3.66
N TRP A 34 -0.04 2.39 2.59
CA TRP A 34 1.03 2.69 1.64
C TRP A 34 1.82 3.89 2.16
N VAL A 35 3.13 3.72 2.32
CA VAL A 35 4.06 4.77 2.76
C VAL A 35 5.10 5.03 1.67
N LYS A 36 5.76 6.19 1.70
CA LYS A 36 6.81 6.54 0.74
C LYS A 36 7.90 5.47 0.76
N GLY A 37 8.16 4.87 -0.40
CA GLY A 37 9.16 3.83 -0.58
C GLY A 37 10.55 4.39 -0.93
N PRO A 38 11.54 3.51 -1.14
CA PRO A 38 12.88 3.90 -1.56
C PRO A 38 12.88 4.56 -2.95
N ASN A 39 13.88 5.39 -3.21
CA ASN A 39 14.08 5.98 -4.52
C ASN A 39 14.71 4.94 -5.47
N PHE A 40 13.96 4.45 -6.45
CA PHE A 40 14.47 3.46 -7.40
C PHE A 40 15.55 3.98 -8.36
N ALA A 41 15.74 5.30 -8.45
CA ALA A 41 16.90 5.85 -9.16
C ALA A 41 18.22 5.61 -8.39
N GLU A 42 18.14 5.40 -7.08
CA GLU A 42 19.30 5.22 -6.20
C GLU A 42 19.48 3.76 -5.74
N VAL A 43 18.47 2.91 -5.99
CA VAL A 43 18.46 1.52 -5.52
C VAL A 43 18.30 0.60 -6.71
N ASP A 44 19.27 -0.29 -6.93
CA ASP A 44 19.21 -1.33 -7.95
C ASP A 44 18.00 -2.25 -7.66
N PHE A 45 16.91 -1.99 -8.38
CA PHE A 45 15.65 -2.64 -8.10
C PHE A 45 15.62 -4.05 -8.71
N THR A 46 16.15 -5.01 -7.96
CA THR A 46 16.08 -6.44 -8.24
C THR A 46 14.75 -7.07 -7.79
N GLY A 47 13.71 -6.24 -7.57
CA GLY A 47 12.42 -6.71 -7.12
C GLY A 47 11.68 -7.49 -8.21
N ARG A 48 11.02 -8.59 -7.83
CA ARG A 48 10.18 -9.34 -8.76
C ARG A 48 8.91 -8.55 -9.03
N MET A 49 8.66 -8.20 -10.28
CA MET A 49 7.37 -7.64 -10.70
C MET A 49 6.28 -8.69 -10.49
N ILE A 50 5.17 -8.27 -9.87
CA ILE A 50 4.02 -9.13 -9.62
C ILE A 50 2.74 -8.47 -10.12
N MET A 51 1.74 -9.30 -10.40
CA MET A 51 0.43 -8.83 -10.84
C MET A 51 -0.38 -8.24 -9.67
N GLU A 52 -1.38 -7.43 -9.98
CA GLU A 52 -2.26 -6.83 -8.96
C GLU A 52 -2.93 -7.89 -8.08
N ASP A 53 -3.39 -9.01 -8.65
CA ASP A 53 -4.00 -10.10 -7.89
C ASP A 53 -3.02 -10.72 -6.89
N GLN A 54 -1.77 -10.93 -7.30
CA GLN A 54 -0.72 -11.42 -6.41
C GLN A 54 -0.40 -10.41 -5.30
N ALA A 55 -0.45 -9.11 -5.59
CA ALA A 55 -0.28 -8.06 -4.59
C ALA A 55 -1.43 -8.08 -3.57
N LYS A 56 -2.68 -8.27 -4.03
CA LYS A 56 -3.85 -8.43 -3.15
C LYS A 56 -3.73 -9.67 -2.28
N GLU A 57 -3.31 -10.80 -2.85
CA GLU A 57 -3.08 -12.04 -2.10
C GLU A 57 -1.98 -11.86 -1.05
N TRP A 58 -0.88 -11.20 -1.42
CA TRP A 58 0.20 -10.88 -0.49
C TRP A 58 -0.30 -10.04 0.69
N ILE A 59 -1.11 -9.00 0.42
CA ILE A 59 -1.74 -8.19 1.46
C ILE A 59 -2.61 -9.07 2.36
N LYS A 60 -3.54 -9.86 1.78
CA LYS A 60 -4.43 -10.75 2.54
C LYS A 60 -3.66 -11.74 3.43
N ALA A 61 -2.59 -12.35 2.91
CA ALA A 61 -1.78 -13.32 3.65
C ALA A 61 -1.08 -12.69 4.86
N ARG A 62 -0.66 -11.42 4.76
CA ARG A 62 -0.01 -10.68 5.85
C ARG A 62 -0.98 -9.96 6.77
N PHE A 63 -2.23 -9.79 6.33
CA PHE A 63 -3.33 -9.21 7.07
C PHE A 63 -4.18 -10.31 7.73
N ARG A 64 -3.53 -11.25 8.43
CA ARG A 64 -4.23 -12.40 9.04
C ARG A 64 -5.26 -11.99 10.10
N GLU A 65 -5.05 -10.87 10.81
CA GLU A 65 -6.02 -10.26 11.70
C GLU A 65 -5.57 -8.82 12.05
N LYS A 66 -6.32 -7.80 11.62
CA LYS A 66 -6.28 -6.47 12.25
C LYS A 66 -7.69 -6.20 12.74
N ARG A 67 -7.89 -6.19 14.07
CA ARG A 67 -9.14 -5.73 14.69
C ARG A 67 -9.35 -4.29 14.23
N ILE A 68 -10.28 -4.09 13.30
CA ILE A 68 -10.81 -2.76 13.01
C ILE A 68 -11.52 -2.36 14.30
N LYS A 69 -10.97 -1.39 15.06
CA LYS A 69 -11.81 -0.67 16.00
C LYS A 69 -12.88 -0.02 15.13
N SER A 70 -14.08 -0.60 15.14
CA SER A 70 -15.27 0.05 14.63
C SER A 70 -15.39 1.37 15.38
N SER A 71 -14.88 2.45 14.78
CA SER A 71 -15.30 3.79 15.14
C SER A 71 -16.75 3.91 14.70
N THR A 72 -17.65 3.33 15.49
CA THR A 72 -19.02 3.77 15.54
C THR A 72 -18.95 5.26 15.85
N PRO A 73 -19.44 6.16 14.98
CA PRO A 73 -19.66 7.53 15.43
C PRO A 73 -20.69 7.43 16.56
N GLU A 74 -20.26 7.66 17.80
CA GLU A 74 -21.17 7.95 18.91
C GLU A 74 -21.98 9.16 18.48
N LYS A 75 -23.19 8.93 17.98
CA LYS A 75 -24.16 10.00 17.74
C LYS A 75 -24.36 10.70 19.10
N PRO A 76 -24.21 12.02 19.18
CA PRO A 76 -24.52 12.73 20.42
C PRO A 76 -26.00 12.52 20.72
N ILE A 77 -26.28 12.02 21.93
CA ILE A 77 -27.63 11.88 22.47
C ILE A 77 -28.17 13.31 22.66
N LEU A 78 -29.00 13.78 21.73
CA LEU A 78 -29.87 14.93 21.97
C LEU A 78 -31.07 14.42 22.77
N ARG A 79 -31.03 14.63 24.09
CA ARG A 79 -32.23 14.64 24.93
C ARG A 79 -32.97 15.95 24.65
N GLY A 80 -34.19 15.85 24.13
CA GLY A 80 -35.16 16.92 24.00
C GLY A 80 -36.55 16.34 24.18
#